data_AF-A0A815KKS7-F1
#
_entry.id   AF-A0A815KKS7-F1
#
_cell.length_a   1.000
_cell.length_b   1.000
_cell.length_c   1.000
_cell.angle_alpha   90.00
_cell.angle_beta   90.00
_cell.angle_gamma   90.00
#
_symmetry.space_group_name_H-M   'P 1'
#
loop_
_entity.id
_entity.type
_entity.pdbx_description
1 polymer ?
#
loop_
_entity_poly.entity_id
_entity_poly.type
_entity_poly.pdbx_seq_one_letter_code
_entity_poly.pdbx_strand_id
1 'polypeptide(L)'
;MLTKTQEQMNELLRELKLGCVLVEQKYDGTKCFRHYYLHKSEQFVTYRQTNRTLPSPIRYYINQIDEIRVGFKTRTFDRLIKHKLLRQDDEQCAFSIFSNNYRDEINLLANDEEIRNIWIEGLQYLIEIHSQIQQNYLTNETNWILNSFYSITKQRSDSLSKDECRQLLIDTFNTKVSDEDFERFFQKIDKNSLVSDEFLELFHSITLRHDLYKIMKKYANNTENQTIDSLYLTAEQLLEFLQKEQNQFVLKTRKNDSKCDFTLESINTNEQVKELIQQFESNDQMKENGHISLKGFRDLLLSDDFTLMKPWCSRFVYQDMTRPLNDYYINTSYNT
;
A
#
# COMPACT_ATOMS: atom_id res chain seq x y z
N MET A 1 2.41 -11.91 17.62
CA MET A 1 2.84 -13.31 17.86
C MET A 1 3.78 -13.71 16.71
N LEU A 2 4.99 -13.14 16.66
CA LEU A 2 5.99 -13.44 15.63
C LEU A 2 7.35 -13.64 16.31
N THR A 3 7.63 -14.89 16.65
CA THR A 3 8.89 -15.36 17.25
C THR A 3 9.79 -16.07 16.23
N LYS A 4 9.63 -15.77 14.93
CA LYS A 4 10.45 -16.35 13.86
C LYS A 4 11.57 -15.38 13.46
N THR A 5 12.74 -15.95 13.20
CA THR A 5 13.92 -15.21 12.73
C THR A 5 13.75 -14.82 11.26
N GLN A 6 14.44 -13.77 10.81
CA GLN A 6 14.42 -13.32 9.41
C GLN A 6 14.74 -14.44 8.41
N GLU A 7 15.64 -15.35 8.80
CA GLU A 7 16.04 -16.50 7.99
C GLU A 7 14.90 -17.51 7.82
N GLN A 8 14.14 -17.78 8.88
CA GLN A 8 12.94 -18.62 8.81
C GLN A 8 11.85 -17.98 7.94
N MET A 9 11.74 -16.65 7.95
CA MET A 9 10.77 -15.95 7.09
C MET A 9 11.16 -16.00 5.61
N ASN A 10 12.45 -15.89 5.30
CA ASN A 10 12.94 -16.01 3.92
C ASN A 10 12.70 -17.42 3.36
N GLU A 11 12.84 -18.46 4.18
CA GLU A 11 12.54 -19.83 3.76
C GLU A 11 11.04 -20.04 3.52
N LEU A 12 10.17 -19.49 4.37
CA LEU A 12 8.72 -19.50 4.13
C LEU A 12 8.36 -18.87 2.78
N LEU A 13 8.91 -17.70 2.47
CA LEU A 13 8.66 -17.03 1.19
C LEU A 13 9.19 -17.84 0.00
N ARG A 14 10.30 -18.55 0.18
CA ARG A 14 10.85 -19.44 -0.85
C ARG A 14 9.90 -20.60 -1.14
N GLU A 15 9.35 -21.24 -0.10
CA GLU A 15 8.35 -22.29 -0.24
C GLU A 15 7.09 -21.80 -0.95
N LEU A 16 6.59 -20.62 -0.58
CA LEU A 16 5.44 -20.00 -1.25
C LEU A 16 5.72 -19.75 -2.74
N LYS A 17 6.93 -19.31 -3.12
CA LYS A 17 7.33 -19.07 -4.52
C LYS A 17 7.50 -20.36 -5.32
N LEU A 18 8.01 -21.43 -4.70
CA LEU A 18 8.02 -22.77 -5.32
C LEU A 18 6.58 -23.24 -5.57
N GLY A 19 5.72 -22.99 -4.59
CA GLY A 19 4.31 -23.29 -4.62
C GLY A 19 4.00 -24.77 -4.50
N CYS A 20 2.73 -25.10 -4.33
CA CYS A 20 2.27 -26.48 -4.21
C CYS A 20 0.88 -26.66 -4.80
N VAL A 21 0.45 -27.92 -4.91
CA VAL A 21 -0.92 -28.22 -5.29
C VAL A 21 -1.83 -27.96 -4.08
N LEU A 22 -2.83 -27.10 -4.27
CA LEU A 22 -3.95 -26.92 -3.34
C LEU A 22 -5.24 -27.31 -4.06
N VAL A 23 -6.19 -27.84 -3.30
CA VAL A 23 -7.51 -28.23 -3.81
C VAL A 23 -8.53 -27.17 -3.46
N GLU A 24 -8.95 -26.41 -4.46
CA GLU A 24 -10.01 -25.44 -4.33
C GLU A 24 -11.37 -26.16 -4.26
N GLN A 25 -12.08 -25.96 -3.14
CA GLN A 25 -13.39 -26.51 -2.87
C GLN A 25 -14.47 -25.53 -3.31
N LYS A 26 -15.30 -25.92 -4.27
CA LYS A 26 -16.42 -25.12 -4.75
C LYS A 26 -17.70 -25.44 -3.99
N TYR A 27 -18.59 -24.46 -3.92
CA TYR A 27 -19.87 -24.58 -3.23
C TYR A 27 -20.71 -25.77 -3.74
N ASP A 28 -20.65 -26.07 -5.04
CA ASP A 28 -21.36 -27.17 -5.68
C ASP A 28 -20.80 -28.58 -5.36
N GLY A 29 -19.61 -28.66 -4.76
CA GLY A 29 -18.89 -29.92 -4.52
C GLY A 29 -17.76 -30.20 -5.52
N THR A 30 -17.60 -29.35 -6.54
CA THR A 30 -16.51 -29.48 -7.51
C THR A 30 -15.15 -29.22 -6.85
N LYS A 31 -14.18 -30.08 -7.15
CA LYS A 31 -12.79 -30.00 -6.65
C LYS A 31 -11.86 -29.55 -7.78
N CYS A 32 -11.21 -28.41 -7.60
CA CYS A 32 -10.26 -27.88 -8.58
C CYS A 32 -8.83 -27.99 -8.04
N PHE A 33 -8.05 -28.92 -8.61
CA PHE A 33 -6.63 -29.09 -8.28
C PHE A 33 -5.81 -28.07 -9.05
N ARG A 34 -5.08 -27.20 -8.34
CA ARG A 34 -4.27 -26.15 -8.95
C ARG A 34 -2.93 -26.02 -8.23
N HIS A 35 -1.85 -25.79 -8.98
CA HIS A 35 -0.53 -25.47 -8.42
C HIS A 35 -0.48 -23.98 -8.10
N TYR A 36 -0.76 -23.61 -6.85
CA TYR A 36 -0.68 -22.24 -6.37
C TYR A 36 0.75 -21.86 -6.03
N TYR A 37 1.13 -20.62 -6.30
CA TYR A 37 2.44 -20.07 -5.96
C TYR A 37 2.37 -18.56 -5.76
N LEU A 38 3.29 -18.03 -4.95
CA LEU A 38 3.56 -16.61 -4.80
C LEU A 38 4.39 -16.11 -5.99
N HIS A 39 3.94 -15.04 -6.64
CA HIS A 39 4.68 -14.44 -7.73
C HIS A 39 6.04 -13.89 -7.27
N LYS A 40 7.02 -13.82 -8.17
CA LYS A 40 8.38 -13.34 -7.85
C LYS A 40 8.41 -11.92 -7.26
N SER A 41 7.42 -11.09 -7.60
CA SER A 41 7.27 -9.73 -7.05
C SER A 41 6.70 -9.71 -5.63
N GLU A 42 6.26 -10.85 -5.09
CA GLU A 42 5.63 -10.98 -3.76
C GLU A 42 4.35 -10.15 -3.58
N GLN A 43 3.76 -9.68 -4.68
CA GLN A 43 2.57 -8.84 -4.67
C GLN A 43 1.26 -9.63 -4.71
N PHE A 44 1.28 -10.87 -5.22
CA PHE A 44 0.08 -11.67 -5.40
C PHE A 44 0.38 -13.17 -5.45
N VAL A 45 -0.62 -13.97 -5.06
CA VAL A 45 -0.68 -15.41 -5.26
C VAL A 45 -1.48 -15.71 -6.53
N THR A 46 -1.04 -16.67 -7.32
CA THR A 46 -1.77 -17.17 -8.48
C THR A 46 -1.55 -18.66 -8.65
N TYR A 47 -2.12 -19.27 -9.68
CA TYR A 47 -1.91 -20.69 -9.99
C TYR A 47 -1.40 -20.91 -11.40
N ARG A 48 -0.68 -22.01 -11.62
CA ARG A 48 -0.20 -22.37 -12.96
C ARG A 48 -1.39 -22.66 -13.89
N GLN A 49 -1.36 -22.08 -15.09
CA GLN A 49 -2.34 -22.39 -16.11
C GLN A 49 -2.08 -23.81 -16.64
N THR A 50 -3.09 -24.68 -16.55
CA THR A 50 -3.00 -26.06 -17.02
C THR A 50 -3.37 -26.20 -18.51
N ASN A 51 -4.16 -25.27 -19.04
CA ASN A 51 -4.53 -25.23 -20.45
C ASN A 51 -4.66 -23.77 -20.94
N ARG A 52 -3.97 -23.43 -22.05
CA ARG A 52 -3.94 -22.09 -22.63
C ARG A 52 -5.30 -21.64 -23.20
N THR A 53 -6.24 -22.56 -23.43
CA THR A 53 -7.59 -22.21 -23.89
C THR A 53 -8.54 -21.83 -22.75
N LEU A 54 -8.17 -22.09 -21.49
CA LEU A 54 -8.94 -21.66 -20.32
C LEU A 54 -8.62 -20.20 -19.99
N PRO A 55 -9.54 -19.48 -19.31
CA PRO A 55 -9.28 -18.14 -18.81
C PRO A 55 -7.98 -18.05 -18.03
N SER A 56 -7.31 -16.91 -18.13
CA SER A 56 -6.06 -16.63 -17.41
C SER A 56 -6.21 -16.89 -15.90
N PRO A 57 -5.16 -17.38 -15.23
CA PRO A 57 -5.19 -17.59 -13.79
C PRO A 57 -5.58 -16.33 -13.02
N ILE A 58 -6.44 -16.50 -12.01
CA ILE A 58 -6.80 -15.43 -11.09
C ILE A 58 -5.57 -15.03 -10.26
N ARG A 59 -5.42 -13.72 -10.01
CA ARG A 59 -4.36 -13.16 -9.17
C ARG A 59 -4.97 -12.62 -7.88
N TYR A 60 -4.61 -13.22 -6.76
CA TYR A 60 -5.01 -12.81 -5.41
C TYR A 60 -3.94 -11.88 -4.85
N TYR A 61 -4.17 -10.57 -4.91
CA TYR A 61 -3.21 -9.57 -4.45
C TYR A 61 -3.14 -9.52 -2.93
N ILE A 62 -1.93 -9.50 -2.38
CA ILE A 62 -1.71 -9.53 -0.92
C ILE A 62 -2.38 -8.34 -0.23
N ASN A 63 -2.24 -7.14 -0.80
CA ASN A 63 -2.84 -5.91 -0.28
C ASN A 63 -4.37 -5.85 -0.38
N GLN A 64 -5.00 -6.85 -1.00
CA GLN A 64 -6.45 -6.98 -1.15
C GLN A 64 -6.99 -8.19 -0.39
N ILE A 65 -6.17 -8.87 0.43
CA ILE A 65 -6.62 -9.91 1.33
C ILE A 65 -7.15 -9.25 2.60
N ASP A 66 -8.43 -9.44 2.87
CA ASP A 66 -9.10 -8.85 4.03
C ASP A 66 -8.98 -9.77 5.25
N GLU A 67 -9.10 -11.07 5.02
CA GLU A 67 -9.13 -12.06 6.07
C GLU A 67 -8.62 -13.41 5.55
N ILE A 68 -7.92 -14.13 6.43
CA ILE A 68 -7.57 -15.53 6.24
C ILE A 68 -8.16 -16.32 7.41
N ARG A 69 -8.98 -17.33 7.11
CA ARG A 69 -9.61 -18.20 8.11
C ARG A 69 -9.03 -19.60 8.06
N VAL A 70 -8.69 -20.14 9.23
CA VAL A 70 -8.12 -21.48 9.37
C VAL A 70 -9.24 -22.48 9.71
N GLY A 71 -9.23 -23.63 9.02
CA GLY A 71 -10.21 -24.69 9.18
C GLY A 71 -11.53 -24.44 8.44
N PHE A 72 -12.58 -25.15 8.85
CA PHE A 72 -13.90 -25.09 8.23
C PHE A 72 -14.71 -23.91 8.76
N LYS A 73 -14.41 -22.70 8.26
CA LYS A 73 -15.01 -21.44 8.75
C LYS A 73 -15.83 -20.70 7.68
N THR A 74 -16.33 -21.43 6.68
CA THR A 74 -17.11 -20.89 5.58
C THR A 74 -18.35 -21.75 5.30
N ARG A 75 -19.39 -21.12 4.72
CA ARG A 75 -20.63 -21.80 4.35
C ARG A 75 -20.38 -22.91 3.32
N THR A 76 -19.37 -22.74 2.49
CA THR A 76 -18.92 -23.76 1.54
C THR A 76 -18.48 -25.01 2.29
N PHE A 77 -17.59 -24.90 3.27
CA PHE A 77 -17.16 -26.05 4.06
C PHE A 77 -18.31 -26.68 4.85
N ASP A 78 -19.17 -25.87 5.50
CA ASP A 78 -20.34 -26.38 6.24
C ASP A 78 -21.24 -27.27 5.35
N ARG A 79 -21.52 -26.81 4.13
CA ARG A 79 -22.29 -27.58 3.15
C ARG A 79 -21.58 -28.87 2.77
N LEU A 80 -20.27 -28.83 2.47
CA LEU A 80 -19.52 -29.99 2.03
C LEU A 80 -19.45 -31.08 3.11
N ILE A 81 -19.29 -30.69 4.38
CA ILE A 81 -19.34 -31.60 5.53
C ILE A 81 -20.75 -32.20 5.66
N LYS A 82 -21.80 -31.38 5.61
CA LYS A 82 -23.20 -31.84 5.68
C LYS A 82 -23.53 -32.87 4.60
N HIS A 83 -22.96 -32.72 3.40
CA HIS A 83 -23.13 -33.64 2.28
C HIS A 83 -22.08 -34.77 2.23
N LYS A 84 -21.23 -34.92 3.26
CA LYS A 84 -20.19 -35.96 3.37
C LYS A 84 -19.17 -35.95 2.21
N LEU A 85 -18.90 -34.78 1.64
CA LEU A 85 -17.88 -34.58 0.60
C LEU A 85 -16.48 -34.28 1.16
N LEU A 86 -16.42 -33.98 2.46
CA LEU A 86 -15.21 -33.77 3.27
C LEU A 86 -15.32 -34.53 4.59
N ARG A 87 -14.17 -34.93 5.14
CA ARG A 87 -14.05 -35.56 6.46
C ARG A 87 -13.72 -34.51 7.51
N GLN A 88 -14.07 -34.79 8.77
CA GLN A 88 -13.72 -33.92 9.89
C GLN A 88 -12.19 -33.71 9.98
N ASP A 89 -11.42 -34.78 9.75
CA ASP A 89 -9.95 -34.76 9.79
C ASP A 89 -9.33 -33.89 8.69
N ASP A 90 -10.08 -33.55 7.64
CA ASP A 90 -9.58 -32.65 6.60
C ASP A 90 -9.54 -31.18 7.10
N GLU A 91 -10.12 -30.86 8.26
CA GLU A 91 -10.14 -29.50 8.85
C GLU A 91 -8.72 -28.95 9.11
N GLN A 92 -7.79 -29.82 9.52
CA GLN A 92 -6.40 -29.45 9.79
C GLN A 92 -5.63 -29.03 8.52
N CYS A 93 -6.12 -29.41 7.33
CA CYS A 93 -5.53 -29.03 6.06
C CYS A 93 -6.26 -27.84 5.41
N ALA A 94 -7.37 -27.38 6.00
CA ALA A 94 -8.27 -26.42 5.40
C ALA A 94 -7.96 -24.98 5.80
N PHE A 95 -8.14 -24.07 4.84
CA PHE A 95 -8.16 -22.63 5.08
C PHE A 95 -8.91 -21.90 3.97
N SER A 96 -9.29 -20.65 4.24
CA SER A 96 -9.96 -19.78 3.28
C SER A 96 -9.33 -18.40 3.23
N ILE A 97 -9.28 -17.81 2.04
CA ILE A 97 -8.81 -16.43 1.81
C ILE A 97 -10.00 -15.61 1.32
N PHE A 98 -10.21 -14.45 1.93
CA PHE A 98 -11.23 -13.47 1.53
C PHE A 98 -10.55 -12.27 0.87
N SER A 99 -10.99 -11.92 -0.34
CA SER A 99 -10.40 -10.79 -1.07
C SER A 99 -11.46 -9.83 -1.63
N ASN A 100 -11.22 -8.55 -1.37
CA ASN A 100 -12.09 -7.44 -1.77
C ASN A 100 -12.26 -7.28 -3.29
N ASN A 101 -11.27 -7.69 -4.10
CA ASN A 101 -11.29 -7.45 -5.55
C ASN A 101 -12.38 -8.22 -6.30
N TYR A 102 -12.78 -9.38 -5.76
CA TYR A 102 -13.75 -10.26 -6.41
C TYR A 102 -15.02 -10.46 -5.57
N ARG A 103 -15.06 -9.93 -4.33
CA ARG A 103 -16.01 -10.36 -3.28
C ARG A 103 -16.14 -11.88 -3.19
N ASP A 104 -15.06 -12.59 -3.53
CA ASP A 104 -15.04 -14.04 -3.60
C ASP A 104 -14.21 -14.58 -2.43
N GLU A 105 -14.79 -15.56 -1.76
CA GLU A 105 -14.07 -16.47 -0.87
C GLU A 105 -13.41 -17.57 -1.69
N ILE A 106 -12.14 -17.87 -1.43
CA ILE A 106 -11.51 -19.09 -1.92
C ILE A 106 -11.31 -20.06 -0.77
N ASN A 107 -11.81 -21.28 -0.93
CA ASN A 107 -11.76 -22.34 0.07
C ASN A 107 -10.74 -23.39 -0.39
N LEU A 108 -9.66 -23.59 0.35
CA LEU A 108 -8.51 -24.39 -0.06
C LEU A 108 -8.26 -25.53 0.93
N LEU A 109 -7.86 -26.67 0.39
CA LEU A 109 -7.30 -27.78 1.12
C LEU A 109 -5.84 -27.98 0.69
N ALA A 110 -4.95 -27.91 1.67
CA ALA A 110 -3.57 -28.34 1.53
C ALA A 110 -3.48 -29.88 1.57
N ASN A 111 -2.31 -30.41 1.22
CA ASN A 111 -2.04 -31.85 1.31
C ASN A 111 -2.00 -32.32 2.78
N ASP A 112 -1.47 -31.48 3.66
CA ASP A 112 -1.31 -31.73 5.09
C ASP A 112 -1.36 -30.41 5.89
N GLU A 113 -1.37 -30.54 7.21
CA GLU A 113 -1.38 -29.41 8.14
C GLU A 113 -0.11 -28.55 8.03
N GLU A 114 1.04 -29.16 7.74
CA GLU A 114 2.32 -28.46 7.65
C GLU A 114 2.32 -27.48 6.47
N ILE A 115 1.90 -27.94 5.28
CA ILE A 115 1.73 -27.10 4.10
C ILE A 115 0.69 -26.02 4.36
N ARG A 116 -0.44 -26.35 5.01
CA ARG A 116 -1.44 -25.35 5.41
C ARG A 116 -0.79 -24.25 6.25
N ASN A 117 0.00 -24.61 7.27
CA ASN A 117 0.65 -23.65 8.16
C ASN A 117 1.66 -22.78 7.40
N ILE A 118 2.48 -23.35 6.51
CA ILE A 118 3.42 -22.60 5.66
C ILE A 118 2.69 -21.52 4.86
N TRP A 119 1.57 -21.87 4.22
CA TRP A 119 0.77 -20.92 3.44
C TRP A 119 0.17 -19.81 4.31
N ILE A 120 -0.43 -20.17 5.45
CA ILE A 120 -1.04 -19.20 6.36
C ILE A 120 0.02 -18.22 6.88
N GLU A 121 1.12 -18.73 7.41
CA GLU A 121 2.18 -17.90 7.99
C GLU A 121 2.85 -17.01 6.95
N GLY A 122 3.16 -17.57 5.76
CA GLY A 122 3.76 -16.81 4.67
C GLY A 122 2.84 -15.69 4.18
N LEU A 123 1.53 -15.95 4.05
CA LEU A 123 0.56 -14.93 3.66
C LEU A 123 0.38 -13.87 4.75
N GLN A 124 0.27 -14.27 6.03
CA GLN A 124 0.14 -13.33 7.15
C GLN A 124 1.36 -12.41 7.24
N TYR A 125 2.57 -12.96 7.06
CA TYR A 125 3.79 -12.17 7.01
C TYR A 125 3.79 -11.16 5.87
N LEU A 126 3.41 -11.59 4.67
CA LEU A 126 3.30 -10.67 3.53
C LEU A 126 2.27 -9.58 3.79
N ILE A 127 1.11 -9.90 4.37
CA ILE A 127 0.09 -8.92 4.75
C ILE A 127 0.66 -7.91 5.76
N GLU A 128 1.40 -8.38 6.77
CA GLU A 128 2.02 -7.51 7.77
C GLU A 128 3.11 -6.62 7.17
N ILE A 129 4.02 -7.16 6.34
CA ILE A 129 5.00 -6.36 5.62
C ILE A 129 4.31 -5.32 4.75
N HIS A 130 3.31 -5.73 3.96
CA HIS A 130 2.54 -4.81 3.13
C HIS A 130 1.85 -3.75 3.98
N SER A 131 1.31 -4.10 5.14
CA SER A 131 0.69 -3.13 6.07
C SER A 131 1.71 -2.17 6.67
N GLN A 132 2.92 -2.62 7.01
CA GLN A 132 4.01 -1.76 7.49
C GLN A 132 4.53 -0.83 6.39
N ILE A 133 4.70 -1.36 5.19
CA ILE A 133 5.01 -0.59 3.98
C ILE A 133 3.89 0.43 3.71
N GLN A 134 2.63 0.05 3.91
CA GLN A 134 1.48 0.95 3.77
C GLN A 134 1.39 1.99 4.89
N GLN A 135 2.07 1.82 6.03
CA GLN A 135 2.16 2.89 7.03
C GLN A 135 3.25 3.92 6.67
N ASN A 136 4.15 3.61 5.75
CA ASN A 136 5.04 4.59 5.13
C ASN A 136 4.35 5.27 3.95
N TYR A 137 3.97 6.54 4.13
CA TYR A 137 3.25 7.33 3.13
C TYR A 137 3.94 7.34 1.74
N LEU A 138 5.29 7.32 1.71
CA LEU A 138 6.09 7.24 0.48
C LEU A 138 5.87 5.97 -0.33
N THR A 139 5.65 4.84 0.34
CA THR A 139 5.46 3.56 -0.34
C THR A 139 4.00 3.33 -0.71
N ASN A 140 3.04 3.98 -0.03
CA ASN A 140 1.62 3.94 -0.40
C ASN A 140 1.31 4.49 -1.78
N GLU A 141 1.76 5.71 -2.09
CA GLU A 141 1.44 6.34 -3.37
C GLU A 141 2.12 5.57 -4.51
N THR A 142 3.42 5.26 -4.37
CA THR A 142 4.16 4.51 -5.39
C THR A 142 3.57 3.11 -5.58
N ASN A 143 3.24 2.39 -4.50
CA ASN A 143 2.60 1.08 -4.62
C ASN A 143 1.20 1.17 -5.20
N TRP A 144 0.42 2.20 -4.86
CA TRP A 144 -0.91 2.38 -5.43
C TRP A 144 -0.83 2.71 -6.93
N ILE A 145 0.14 3.54 -7.34
CA ILE A 145 0.41 3.83 -8.74
C ILE A 145 0.81 2.55 -9.49
N LEU A 146 1.79 1.81 -8.96
CA LEU A 146 2.28 0.57 -9.57
C LEU A 146 1.21 -0.53 -9.58
N ASN A 147 0.40 -0.66 -8.53
CA ASN A 147 -0.71 -1.62 -8.51
C ASN A 147 -1.77 -1.28 -9.56
N SER A 148 -2.02 0.01 -9.79
CA SER A 148 -2.94 0.48 -10.83
C SER A 148 -2.36 0.27 -12.22
N PHE A 149 -1.06 0.53 -12.42
CA PHE A 149 -0.32 0.14 -13.62
C PHE A 149 -0.48 -1.36 -13.89
N TYR A 150 -0.17 -2.18 -12.88
CA TYR A 150 -0.26 -3.62 -13.00
C TYR A 150 -1.68 -4.08 -13.23
N SER A 151 -2.71 -3.38 -12.71
CA SER A 151 -4.16 -3.62 -12.93
C SER A 151 -4.60 -3.62 -14.38
N ILE A 152 -4.00 -2.77 -15.19
CA ILE A 152 -4.31 -2.67 -16.60
C ILE A 152 -3.46 -3.66 -17.39
N THR A 153 -2.18 -3.82 -17.02
CA THR A 153 -1.29 -4.79 -17.66
C THR A 153 -1.58 -6.25 -17.29
N LYS A 154 -2.54 -6.54 -16.36
CA LYS A 154 -2.81 -7.89 -15.79
C LYS A 154 -3.07 -9.00 -16.82
N GLN A 155 -3.27 -8.72 -18.11
CA GLN A 155 -3.74 -9.73 -19.07
C GLN A 155 -2.98 -9.84 -20.40
N ARG A 156 -2.03 -8.95 -20.77
CA ARG A 156 -1.51 -8.90 -22.16
C ARG A 156 -0.04 -8.55 -22.37
N SER A 157 0.56 -7.68 -21.57
CA SER A 157 1.91 -7.13 -21.79
C SER A 157 2.56 -6.68 -20.48
N ASP A 158 3.90 -6.56 -20.46
CA ASP A 158 4.65 -5.96 -19.34
C ASP A 158 4.80 -4.42 -19.47
N SER A 159 4.11 -3.82 -20.44
CA SER A 159 4.12 -2.38 -20.72
C SER A 159 2.71 -1.85 -21.00
N LEU A 160 2.49 -0.55 -20.73
CA LEU A 160 1.28 0.18 -21.08
C LEU A 160 1.44 0.87 -22.43
N SER A 161 0.47 0.70 -23.33
CA SER A 161 0.36 1.56 -24.51
C SER A 161 -0.01 3.00 -24.12
N LYS A 162 0.18 3.94 -25.05
CA LYS A 162 -0.19 5.35 -24.87
C LYS A 162 -1.66 5.55 -24.47
N ASP A 163 -2.57 4.84 -25.13
CA ASP A 163 -4.01 4.94 -24.86
C ASP A 163 -4.36 4.39 -23.47
N GLU A 164 -3.77 3.26 -23.08
CA GLU A 164 -3.95 2.68 -21.75
C GLU A 164 -3.36 3.57 -20.66
N CYS A 165 -2.20 4.20 -20.91
CA CYS A 165 -1.62 5.19 -20.02
C CYS A 165 -2.55 6.39 -19.83
N ARG A 166 -3.11 6.92 -20.92
CA ARG A 166 -4.05 8.04 -20.87
C ARG A 166 -5.31 7.67 -20.08
N GLN A 167 -5.85 6.50 -20.34
CA GLN A 167 -7.04 6.00 -19.65
C GLN A 167 -6.78 5.82 -18.15
N LEU A 168 -5.62 5.27 -17.78
CA LEU A 168 -5.22 5.10 -16.38
C LEU A 168 -5.14 6.44 -15.64
N LEU A 169 -4.53 7.45 -16.26
CA LEU A 169 -4.41 8.81 -15.73
C LEU A 169 -5.76 9.48 -15.48
N ILE A 170 -6.70 9.35 -16.40
CA ILE A 170 -8.01 10.02 -16.32
C ILE A 170 -8.97 9.22 -15.44
N ASP A 171 -9.15 7.93 -15.72
CA ASP A 171 -10.22 7.13 -15.14
C ASP A 171 -9.85 6.61 -13.73
N THR A 172 -8.59 6.26 -13.50
CA THR A 172 -8.15 5.70 -12.20
C THR A 172 -7.55 6.76 -11.28
N PHE A 173 -6.68 7.60 -11.83
CA PHE A 173 -5.99 8.63 -11.05
C PHE A 173 -6.75 9.96 -10.98
N ASN A 174 -7.82 10.13 -11.77
CA ASN A 174 -8.61 11.37 -11.84
C ASN A 174 -7.74 12.63 -12.06
N THR A 175 -6.69 12.49 -12.85
CA THR A 175 -5.79 13.60 -13.18
C THR A 175 -6.46 14.54 -14.17
N LYS A 176 -6.33 15.85 -13.93
CA LYS A 176 -6.87 16.89 -14.82
C LYS A 176 -5.80 17.32 -15.82
N VAL A 177 -5.56 16.49 -16.82
CA VAL A 177 -4.55 16.72 -17.87
C VAL A 177 -5.25 17.01 -19.19
N SER A 178 -4.86 18.08 -19.87
CA SER A 178 -5.35 18.38 -21.22
C SER A 178 -4.75 17.43 -22.25
N ASP A 179 -5.42 17.23 -23.38
CA ASP A 179 -4.86 16.39 -24.47
C ASP A 179 -3.52 16.94 -24.99
N GLU A 180 -3.41 18.27 -25.11
CA GLU A 180 -2.18 18.92 -25.56
C GLU A 180 -1.01 18.69 -24.59
N ASP A 181 -1.27 18.76 -23.27
CA ASP A 181 -0.23 18.53 -22.27
C ASP A 181 0.17 17.06 -22.19
N PHE A 182 -0.81 16.14 -22.23
CA PHE A 182 -0.52 14.70 -22.26
C PHE A 182 0.37 14.35 -23.46
N GLU A 183 0.04 14.86 -24.65
CA GLU A 183 0.85 14.69 -25.86
C GLU A 183 2.27 15.23 -25.69
N ARG A 184 2.43 16.42 -25.09
CA ARG A 184 3.76 17.01 -24.83
C ARG A 184 4.59 16.19 -23.85
N PHE A 185 3.97 15.63 -22.81
CA PHE A 185 4.66 14.77 -21.85
C PHE A 185 5.04 13.43 -22.48
N PHE A 186 4.14 12.83 -23.26
CA PHE A 186 4.38 11.55 -23.90
C PHE A 186 5.40 11.64 -25.05
N GLN A 187 5.44 12.76 -25.80
CA GLN A 187 6.44 13.00 -26.85
C GLN A 187 7.89 12.99 -26.34
N LYS A 188 8.12 13.30 -25.06
CA LYS A 188 9.46 13.22 -24.45
C LYS A 188 9.92 11.77 -24.27
N ILE A 189 8.99 10.83 -24.29
CA ILE A 189 9.26 9.41 -24.16
C ILE A 189 9.27 8.85 -25.58
N ASP A 190 10.46 8.58 -26.11
CA ASP A 190 10.70 8.14 -27.50
C ASP A 190 10.25 6.68 -27.77
N LYS A 191 9.11 6.28 -27.18
CA LYS A 191 8.58 4.92 -27.18
C LYS A 191 7.05 4.93 -27.26
N ASN A 192 6.49 3.90 -27.90
CA ASN A 192 5.04 3.71 -28.01
C ASN A 192 4.41 2.98 -26.82
N SER A 193 5.22 2.52 -25.86
CA SER A 193 4.77 1.83 -24.65
C SER A 193 5.70 2.09 -23.47
N LEU A 194 5.15 2.15 -22.26
CA LEU A 194 5.85 2.44 -21.02
C LEU A 194 5.94 1.21 -20.13
N VAL A 195 7.13 0.89 -19.63
CA VAL A 195 7.28 -0.05 -18.51
C VAL A 195 6.97 0.64 -17.17
N SER A 196 6.90 -0.12 -16.08
CA SER A 196 6.48 0.37 -14.76
C SER A 196 7.22 1.63 -14.31
N ASP A 197 8.54 1.63 -14.48
CA ASP A 197 9.40 2.70 -13.98
C ASP A 197 9.24 3.99 -14.81
N GLU A 198 9.12 3.84 -16.13
CA GLU A 198 8.86 4.95 -17.06
C GLU A 198 7.48 5.57 -16.84
N PHE A 199 6.48 4.74 -16.54
CA PHE A 199 5.15 5.22 -16.18
C PHE A 199 5.16 6.01 -14.87
N LEU A 200 5.91 5.55 -13.87
CA LEU A 200 6.05 6.23 -12.59
C LEU A 200 6.67 7.62 -12.77
N GLU A 201 7.71 7.75 -13.59
CA GLU A 201 8.33 9.04 -13.93
C GLU A 201 7.37 9.98 -14.68
N LEU A 202 6.63 9.46 -15.66
CA LEU A 202 5.62 10.21 -16.39
C LEU A 202 4.51 10.71 -15.43
N PHE A 203 4.02 9.84 -14.56
CA PHE A 203 2.99 10.17 -13.58
C PHE A 203 3.43 11.31 -12.68
N HIS A 204 4.64 11.26 -12.12
CA HIS A 204 5.18 12.32 -11.28
C HIS A 204 5.39 13.64 -12.05
N SER A 205 5.80 13.56 -13.32
CA SER A 205 5.97 14.74 -14.18
C SER A 205 4.63 15.46 -14.44
N ILE A 206 3.57 14.67 -14.66
CA ILE A 206 2.21 15.17 -14.89
C ILE A 206 1.58 15.72 -13.62
N THR A 207 1.78 15.04 -12.48
CA THR A 207 1.19 15.40 -11.19
C THR A 207 2.02 16.39 -10.39
N LEU A 208 3.03 16.98 -11.02
CA LEU A 208 3.91 17.96 -10.40
C LEU A 208 3.13 19.16 -9.87
N ARG A 209 3.21 19.34 -8.55
CA ARG A 209 2.61 20.47 -7.82
C ARG A 209 3.43 21.75 -7.99
N HIS A 210 3.13 22.55 -9.02
CA HIS A 210 3.84 23.81 -9.30
C HIS A 210 3.79 24.84 -8.16
N ASP A 211 2.76 24.80 -7.33
CA ASP A 211 2.62 25.60 -6.14
C ASP A 211 3.64 25.23 -5.06
N LEU A 212 3.89 23.93 -4.85
CA LEU A 212 4.95 23.45 -3.94
C LEU A 212 6.34 23.85 -4.44
N TYR A 213 6.58 23.76 -5.76
CA TYR A 213 7.83 24.25 -6.36
C TYR A 213 8.08 25.72 -6.03
N LYS A 214 7.06 26.58 -6.12
CA LYS A 214 7.18 28.01 -5.79
C LYS A 214 7.48 28.25 -4.32
N ILE A 215 6.84 27.50 -3.43
CA ILE A 215 7.09 27.57 -1.98
C ILE A 215 8.54 27.15 -1.71
N MET A 216 8.95 26.00 -2.21
CA MET A 216 10.29 25.48 -1.99
C MET A 216 11.37 26.42 -2.56
N LYS A 217 11.16 26.97 -3.75
CA LYS A 217 12.06 27.96 -4.36
C LYS A 217 12.19 29.26 -3.55
N LYS A 218 11.16 29.66 -2.79
CA LYS A 218 11.23 30.84 -1.90
C LYS A 218 12.25 30.64 -0.76
N TYR A 219 12.42 29.40 -0.29
CA TYR A 219 13.29 29.04 0.84
C TYR A 219 14.66 28.49 0.38
N ALA A 220 14.76 27.97 -0.84
CA ALA A 220 16.03 27.63 -1.44
C ALA A 220 16.81 28.91 -1.74
N ASN A 221 17.95 29.11 -1.07
CA ASN A 221 18.79 30.29 -1.30
C ASN A 221 19.32 30.28 -2.76
N ASN A 222 18.80 31.22 -3.54
CA ASN A 222 19.04 31.49 -4.96
C ASN A 222 20.32 30.90 -5.56
N THR A 223 20.15 29.87 -6.38
CA THR A 223 20.97 29.71 -7.59
C THR A 223 20.04 29.87 -8.78
N GLU A 224 20.21 30.97 -9.52
CA GLU A 224 19.60 31.12 -10.84
C GLU A 224 19.92 29.85 -11.65
N ASN A 225 18.88 29.23 -12.23
CA ASN A 225 18.93 28.03 -13.08
C ASN A 225 18.83 26.65 -12.42
N GLN A 226 18.31 26.50 -11.20
CA GLN A 226 17.89 25.17 -10.72
C GLN A 226 16.67 24.65 -11.51
N THR A 227 16.87 23.53 -12.19
CA THR A 227 15.78 22.69 -12.74
C THR A 227 14.94 22.11 -11.60
N ILE A 228 13.72 21.68 -11.90
CA ILE A 228 12.84 21.02 -10.90
C ILE A 228 13.57 19.87 -10.19
N ASP A 229 14.38 19.11 -10.92
CA ASP A 229 15.09 17.94 -10.42
C ASP A 229 16.32 18.28 -9.56
N SER A 230 16.83 19.51 -9.66
CA SER A 230 17.99 19.99 -8.87
C SER A 230 17.59 20.88 -7.70
N LEU A 231 16.29 21.16 -7.52
CA LEU A 231 15.79 21.93 -6.40
C LEU A 231 15.78 21.06 -5.14
N TYR A 232 16.44 21.55 -4.09
CA TYR A 232 16.44 20.93 -2.76
C TYR A 232 16.40 22.01 -1.67
N LEU A 233 15.97 21.64 -0.47
CA LEU A 233 16.17 22.43 0.75
C LEU A 233 17.17 21.73 1.65
N THR A 234 18.06 22.52 2.27
CA THR A 234 18.87 22.03 3.40
C THR A 234 18.00 21.89 4.64
N ALA A 235 18.46 21.12 5.64
CA ALA A 235 17.80 21.03 6.94
C ALA A 235 17.52 22.41 7.57
N GLU A 236 18.44 23.36 7.42
CA GLU A 236 18.28 24.74 7.93
C GLU A 236 17.16 25.50 7.21
N GLN A 237 17.10 25.39 5.88
CA GLN A 237 16.06 26.04 5.08
C GLN A 237 14.69 25.41 5.31
N LEU A 238 14.64 24.09 5.45
CA LEU A 238 13.42 23.38 5.80
C LEU A 238 12.96 23.77 7.22
N LEU A 239 13.87 23.89 8.19
CA LEU A 239 13.55 24.39 9.53
C LEU A 239 12.94 25.79 9.47
N GLU A 240 13.54 26.70 8.68
CA GLU A 240 13.02 28.05 8.51
C GLU A 240 11.59 28.05 7.93
N PHE A 241 11.33 27.22 6.90
CA PHE A 241 10.00 27.05 6.34
C PHE A 241 8.99 26.56 7.40
N LEU A 242 9.35 25.51 8.14
CA LEU A 242 8.48 24.92 9.17
C LEU A 242 8.17 25.92 10.28
N GLN A 243 9.15 26.75 10.65
CA GLN A 243 8.97 27.77 11.68
C GLN A 243 8.10 28.93 11.22
N LYS A 244 8.26 29.39 9.97
CA LYS A 244 7.54 30.56 9.45
C LYS A 244 6.14 30.24 8.96
N GLU A 245 5.95 29.11 8.29
CA GLU A 245 4.70 28.80 7.56
C GLU A 245 3.84 27.75 8.28
N GLN A 246 4.42 26.88 9.12
CA GLN A 246 3.72 25.76 9.78
C GLN A 246 3.57 25.92 11.31
N ASN A 247 3.89 27.09 11.86
CA ASN A 247 3.77 27.41 13.29
C ASN A 247 4.49 26.42 14.25
N GLN A 248 5.63 25.86 13.83
CA GLN A 248 6.58 25.12 14.69
C GLN A 248 6.14 23.80 15.31
N PHE A 249 4.91 23.32 15.16
CA PHE A 249 4.49 22.07 15.81
C PHE A 249 4.34 20.92 14.83
N VAL A 250 4.96 19.79 15.16
CA VAL A 250 4.70 18.51 14.49
C VAL A 250 4.21 17.52 15.53
N LEU A 251 3.29 16.67 15.09
CA LEU A 251 2.72 15.63 15.91
C LEU A 251 3.65 14.42 15.91
N LYS A 252 4.38 14.18 17.00
CA LYS A 252 5.06 12.90 17.15
C LYS A 252 4.10 11.87 17.71
N THR A 253 4.01 10.74 17.02
CA THR A 253 3.30 9.56 17.51
C THR A 253 4.28 8.69 18.28
N ARG A 254 4.08 8.54 19.60
CA ARG A 254 4.82 7.55 20.40
C ARG A 254 3.94 6.32 20.55
N LYS A 255 4.33 5.22 19.91
CA LYS A 255 3.74 3.90 20.15
C LYS A 255 4.42 3.29 21.37
N ASN A 256 3.73 3.25 22.51
CA ASN A 256 4.06 2.32 23.59
C ASN A 256 3.08 1.15 23.52
N ASP A 257 3.49 -0.04 23.98
CA ASP A 257 2.86 -1.36 23.78
C ASP A 257 1.37 -1.51 24.19
N SER A 258 0.72 -0.45 24.66
CA SER A 258 -0.72 -0.46 24.98
C SER A 258 -1.42 0.90 24.78
N LYS A 259 -0.76 1.93 24.25
CA LYS A 259 -1.34 3.28 24.08
C LYS A 259 -0.57 4.10 23.03
N CYS A 260 -1.30 4.72 22.10
CA CYS A 260 -0.74 5.76 21.22
C CYS A 260 -0.79 7.09 21.96
N ASP A 261 0.34 7.55 22.48
CA ASP A 261 0.45 8.90 23.05
C ASP A 261 0.93 9.85 21.94
N PHE A 262 0.20 10.95 21.76
CA PHE A 262 0.50 11.99 20.78
C PHE A 262 1.04 13.20 21.52
N THR A 263 2.27 13.61 21.22
CA THR A 263 2.85 14.84 21.76
C THR A 263 3.02 15.85 20.63
N LEU A 264 2.47 17.05 20.82
CA LEU A 264 2.87 18.22 20.03
C LEU A 264 4.30 18.56 20.44
N GLU A 265 5.27 18.19 19.60
CA GLU A 265 6.65 18.61 19.80
C GLU A 265 6.93 19.81 18.91
N SER A 266 7.51 20.86 19.48
CA SER A 266 8.00 21.97 18.67
C SER A 266 9.26 21.53 17.91
N ILE A 267 9.29 21.72 16.59
CA ILE A 267 10.49 21.54 15.78
C ILE A 267 11.31 22.82 15.85
N ASN A 268 12.40 22.76 16.61
CA ASN A 268 13.28 23.91 16.85
C ASN A 268 14.74 23.64 16.50
N THR A 269 15.09 22.41 16.14
CA THR A 269 16.48 21.99 15.93
C THR A 269 16.69 21.39 14.55
N ASN A 270 17.91 21.56 14.03
CA ASN A 270 18.32 20.93 12.79
C ASN A 270 18.36 19.39 12.91
N GLU A 271 18.62 18.83 14.10
CA GLU A 271 18.58 17.37 14.28
C GLU A 271 17.17 16.81 14.05
N GLN A 272 16.14 17.44 14.61
CA GLN A 272 14.74 17.02 14.40
C GLN A 272 14.33 17.11 12.92
N VAL A 273 14.80 18.14 12.21
CA VAL A 273 14.52 18.26 10.76
C VAL A 273 15.26 17.20 9.96
N LYS A 274 16.50 16.85 10.34
CA LYS A 274 17.21 15.73 9.71
C LYS A 274 16.50 14.40 9.92
N GLU A 275 15.89 14.14 11.07
CA GLU A 275 15.04 12.95 11.28
C GLU A 275 13.87 12.91 10.30
N LEU A 276 13.19 14.05 10.09
CA LEU A 276 12.13 14.15 9.08
C LEU A 276 12.65 13.89 7.67
N ILE A 277 13.82 14.44 7.32
CA ILE A 277 14.43 14.19 6.01
C ILE A 277 14.74 12.70 5.83
N GLN A 278 15.24 12.02 6.86
CA GLN A 278 15.50 10.57 6.79
C GLN A 278 14.22 9.76 6.56
N GLN A 279 13.10 10.21 7.12
CA GLN A 279 11.80 9.58 6.96
C GLN A 279 11.16 9.86 5.60
N PHE A 280 11.24 11.09 5.10
CA PHE A 280 10.47 11.56 3.94
C PHE A 280 11.25 11.70 2.64
N GLU A 281 12.58 11.69 2.66
CA GLU A 281 13.36 11.64 1.42
C GLU A 281 13.44 10.18 0.90
N SER A 282 13.49 9.99 -0.41
CA SER A 282 13.69 8.66 -1.01
C SER A 282 15.13 8.47 -1.51
N ASN A 283 15.81 9.55 -1.87
CA ASN A 283 17.16 9.51 -2.41
C ASN A 283 18.21 9.44 -1.29
N ASP A 284 18.95 8.34 -1.20
CA ASP A 284 19.96 8.10 -0.16
C ASP A 284 21.06 9.17 -0.14
N GLN A 285 21.51 9.65 -1.30
CA GLN A 285 22.50 10.72 -1.37
C GLN A 285 21.96 12.04 -0.81
N MET A 286 20.67 12.34 -1.01
CA MET A 286 20.03 13.52 -0.42
C MET A 286 19.86 13.35 1.09
N LYS A 287 19.50 12.16 1.56
CA LYS A 287 19.43 11.82 2.99
C LYS A 287 20.77 12.03 3.70
N GLU A 288 21.85 11.49 3.13
CA GLU A 288 23.20 11.62 3.69
C GLU A 288 23.62 13.10 3.81
N ASN A 289 23.28 13.91 2.82
CA ASN A 289 23.56 15.34 2.81
C ASN A 289 22.58 16.17 3.67
N GLY A 290 21.52 15.57 4.23
CA GLY A 290 20.50 16.29 4.97
C GLY A 290 19.71 17.26 4.09
N HIS A 291 19.47 16.88 2.85
CA HIS A 291 18.71 17.62 1.85
C HIS A 291 17.37 16.94 1.58
N ILE A 292 16.35 17.75 1.31
CA ILE A 292 15.04 17.26 0.88
C ILE A 292 14.74 17.75 -0.54
N SER A 293 14.39 16.82 -1.41
CA SER A 293 13.95 17.07 -2.79
C SER A 293 12.51 17.60 -2.81
N LEU A 294 12.05 18.08 -3.97
CA LEU A 294 10.66 18.51 -4.14
C LEU A 294 9.66 17.39 -3.86
N LYS A 295 10.02 16.15 -4.22
CA LYS A 295 9.21 14.97 -3.92
C LYS A 295 9.13 14.75 -2.41
N GLY A 296 10.27 14.70 -1.72
CA GLY A 296 10.29 14.52 -0.27
C GLY A 296 9.55 15.64 0.47
N PHE A 297 9.66 16.89 -0.03
CA PHE A 297 8.94 18.04 0.52
C PHE A 297 7.43 17.92 0.36
N ARG A 298 6.95 17.47 -0.80
CA ARG A 298 5.54 17.16 -1.03
C ARG A 298 5.07 16.07 -0.06
N ASP A 299 5.84 15.00 0.08
CA ASP A 299 5.47 13.85 0.89
C ASP A 299 5.42 14.21 2.38
N LEU A 300 6.35 15.04 2.85
CA LEU A 300 6.33 15.62 4.19
C LEU A 300 5.03 16.39 4.43
N LEU A 301 4.64 17.30 3.54
CA LEU A 301 3.44 18.13 3.69
C LEU A 301 2.12 17.36 3.59
N LEU A 302 2.13 16.21 2.90
CA LEU A 302 0.96 15.34 2.77
C LEU A 302 0.86 14.30 3.90
N SER A 303 1.88 14.21 4.77
CA SER A 303 1.90 13.25 5.85
C SER A 303 0.91 13.59 6.97
N ASP A 304 0.57 12.57 7.77
CA ASP A 304 -0.26 12.69 8.97
C ASP A 304 0.27 13.73 9.97
N ASP A 305 1.58 13.99 9.93
CA ASP A 305 2.27 14.93 10.81
C ASP A 305 1.93 16.40 10.50
N PHE A 306 1.46 16.66 9.26
CA PHE A 306 1.15 17.99 8.72
C PHE A 306 -0.34 18.16 8.36
N THR A 307 -1.22 17.31 8.87
CA THR A 307 -2.66 17.42 8.61
C THR A 307 -3.28 18.65 9.28
N LEU A 308 -4.18 19.32 8.56
CA LEU A 308 -4.93 20.47 9.07
C LEU A 308 -5.76 20.12 10.33
N MET A 309 -6.29 18.90 10.37
CA MET A 309 -7.06 18.40 11.50
C MET A 309 -6.11 17.80 12.53
N LYS A 310 -6.32 18.08 13.81
CA LYS A 310 -5.62 17.42 14.91
C LYS A 310 -5.95 15.91 14.87
N PRO A 311 -5.01 15.00 14.56
CA PRO A 311 -5.28 13.58 14.34
C PRO A 311 -5.87 12.84 15.55
N TRP A 312 -5.59 13.31 16.78
CA TRP A 312 -6.22 12.73 17.96
C TRP A 312 -7.72 13.02 18.03
N CYS A 313 -8.19 14.12 17.42
CA CYS A 313 -9.60 14.48 17.43
C CYS A 313 -10.45 13.52 16.57
N SER A 314 -9.85 12.87 15.57
CA SER A 314 -10.54 11.94 14.67
C SER A 314 -10.31 10.48 15.04
N ARG A 315 -9.17 10.14 15.66
CA ARG A 315 -8.79 8.76 15.96
C ARG A 315 -9.18 8.29 17.37
N PHE A 316 -9.39 9.20 18.32
CA PHE A 316 -9.70 8.83 19.71
C PHE A 316 -10.76 9.73 20.33
N VAL A 317 -11.47 9.21 21.33
CA VAL A 317 -12.33 10.01 22.20
C VAL A 317 -11.42 10.75 23.17
N TYR A 318 -11.23 12.05 22.94
CA TYR A 318 -10.40 12.93 23.76
C TYR A 318 -11.21 13.81 24.71
N GLN A 319 -12.54 13.84 24.52
CA GLN A 319 -13.45 14.52 25.41
C GLN A 319 -13.49 13.79 26.75
N ASP A 320 -13.66 14.53 27.83
CA ASP A 320 -13.99 13.97 29.13
C ASP A 320 -15.36 13.28 29.01
N MET A 321 -15.40 11.96 29.07
CA MET A 321 -16.61 11.14 28.96
C MET A 321 -17.25 10.81 30.32
N THR A 322 -16.83 11.50 31.38
CA THR A 322 -17.32 11.27 32.76
C THR A 322 -18.36 12.29 33.22
N ARG A 323 -18.68 13.28 32.38
CA ARG A 323 -19.67 14.32 32.69
C ARG A 323 -21.10 13.81 32.52
N PRO A 324 -22.10 14.51 33.07
CA PRO A 324 -23.50 14.21 32.83
C PRO A 324 -23.89 14.22 31.35
N LEU A 325 -24.85 13.38 30.95
CA LEU A 325 -25.23 13.17 29.55
C LEU A 325 -25.71 14.45 28.84
N ASN A 326 -26.29 15.39 29.58
CA ASN A 326 -26.76 16.68 29.07
C ASN A 326 -25.63 17.67 28.73
N ASP A 327 -24.37 17.34 29.02
CA ASP A 327 -23.19 18.13 28.66
C ASP A 327 -22.65 17.77 27.25
N TYR A 328 -23.23 16.77 26.58
CA TYR A 328 -22.76 16.29 25.27
C TYR A 328 -23.77 16.58 24.16
N TYR A 329 -23.24 16.97 22.99
CA TYR A 329 -24.02 16.88 21.75
C TYR A 329 -24.11 15.41 21.31
N ILE A 330 -25.34 14.91 21.22
CA ILE A 330 -25.61 13.52 20.84
C ILE A 330 -26.07 13.49 19.38
N ASN A 331 -25.34 12.77 18.54
CA ASN A 331 -25.75 12.56 17.15
C ASN A 331 -27.08 11.80 17.15
N THR A 332 -28.14 12.44 16.67
CA THR A 332 -29.51 11.95 16.77
C THR A 332 -30.13 11.94 15.38
N SER A 333 -30.80 10.85 15.01
CA SER A 333 -31.51 10.72 13.75
C SER A 333 -33.02 10.71 13.97
N TYR A 334 -33.78 11.29 13.05
CA TYR A 334 -35.24 11.31 13.07
C TYR A 334 -35.77 10.46 11.91
N ASN A 335 -36.73 9.57 12.19
CA ASN A 335 -37.31 8.62 11.22
C ASN A 335 -36.30 7.65 10.57
N THR A 336 -35.53 6.93 11.40
CA THR A 336 -34.69 5.78 10.99
C THR A 336 -35.35 4.50 11.46
#